data_AF-A0A518C308-F1
#
_entry.id   AF-A0A518C308-F1
#
_cell.length_a   1.000
_cell.length_b   1.000
_cell.length_c   1.000
_cell.angle_alpha   90.00
_cell.angle_beta   90.00
_cell.angle_gamma   90.00
#
_symmetry.space_group_name_H-M   'P 1'
#
loop_
_entity.id
_entity.type
_entity.pdbx_description
1 polymer ?
#
loop_
_entity_poly.entity_id
_entity_poly.type
_entity_poly.pdbx_seq_one_letter_code
_entity_poly.pdbx_strand_id
1 'polypeptide(L)' 'MVRFAIIEVNQSLTIAQVTPGQLPEDTARQERGYLIDPATYRSYDQAREALFKMLPENADQTLLQA' A
#
# COMPACT_ATOMS: atom_id res chain seq x y z
N MET A 1 15.15 10.58 -4.06
CA MET A 1 14.83 9.61 -2.98
C MET A 1 13.50 8.96 -3.35
N VAL A 2 13.47 7.64 -3.38
CA VAL A 2 12.24 6.87 -3.66
C VAL A 2 11.27 7.02 -2.48
N ARG A 3 9.98 7.12 -2.77
CA ARG A 3 8.91 7.11 -1.77
C ARG A 3 7.95 5.96 -2.09
N PHE A 4 7.20 5.53 -1.09
CA PHE A 4 6.19 4.49 -1.22
C PHE A 4 4.85 4.99 -0.68
N ALA A 5 3.77 4.50 -1.26
CA ALA A 5 2.40 4.81 -0.83
C ALA A 5 1.59 3.52 -0.78
N ILE A 6 0.60 3.48 0.11
CA ILE A 6 -0.35 2.37 0.18
C ILE A 6 -1.55 2.72 -0.69
N ILE A 7 -1.79 1.87 -1.68
CA ILE A 7 -2.88 2.02 -2.65
C ILE A 7 -3.75 0.77 -2.63
N GLU A 8 -5.00 0.90 -3.08
CA GLU A 8 -5.88 -0.24 -3.34
C GLU A 8 -5.99 -0.46 -4.84
N VAL A 9 -5.67 -1.66 -5.29
CA VAL A 9 -5.82 -2.09 -6.68
C VAL A 9 -6.65 -3.37 -6.68
N ASN A 10 -7.71 -3.42 -7.48
CA ASN A 10 -8.60 -4.59 -7.56
C ASN A 10 -9.08 -5.09 -6.18
N GLN A 11 -9.49 -4.19 -5.29
CA GLN A 11 -9.95 -4.50 -3.92
C GLN A 11 -8.88 -5.15 -3.02
N SER A 12 -7.59 -5.00 -3.37
CA SER A 12 -6.46 -5.47 -2.57
C SER A 12 -5.52 -4.31 -2.25
N LEU A 13 -5.18 -4.15 -0.99
CA LEU A 13 -4.20 -3.16 -0.54
C LEU A 13 -2.79 -3.60 -0.95
N THR A 14 -2.03 -2.69 -1.55
CA THR A 14 -0.66 -2.92 -2.01
C THR A 14 0.20 -1.67 -1.82
N ILE A 15 1.51 -1.85 -1.94
CA ILE A 15 2.49 -0.77 -1.81
C ILE A 15 2.99 -0.42 -3.20
N ALA A 16 2.76 0.83 -3.61
CA ALA A 16 3.26 1.35 -4.88
C ALA A 16 4.46 2.28 -4.65
N GLN A 17 5.39 2.24 -5.59
CA GLN A 17 6.51 3.16 -5.61
C GLN A 17 6.08 4.50 -6.23
N VAL A 18 6.26 5.58 -5.48
CA VAL A 18 5.95 6.95 -5.94
C VAL A 18 7.18 7.53 -6.61
N THR A 19 7.01 7.89 -7.89
CA THR A 19 8.04 8.58 -8.68
C THR A 19 8.38 9.92 -8.04
N PRO A 20 9.68 10.30 -7.94
CA PRO A 20 10.04 11.63 -7.44
C PRO A 20 9.36 12.75 -8.24
N GLY A 21 8.69 13.67 -7.54
CA GLY A 21 7.93 14.77 -8.16
C GLY A 21 6.50 14.43 -8.56
N GLN A 22 6.09 13.16 -8.43
CA GLN A 22 4.70 12.72 -8.64
C GLN A 22 3.95 12.66 -7.31
N LEU A 23 2.63 12.87 -7.34
CA LEU A 23 1.79 12.69 -6.17
C LEU A 23 1.43 11.20 -5.98
N PRO A 24 1.22 10.76 -4.72
CA PRO A 24 0.75 9.40 -4.44
C PRO A 24 -0.58 9.07 -5.13
N GLU A 25 -1.48 10.06 -5.25
CA GLU A 25 -2.76 9.92 -5.96
C GLU A 25 -2.56 9.60 -7.44
N ASP A 26 -1.64 10.29 -8.11
CA ASP A 26 -1.34 10.03 -9.51
C ASP A 26 -0.72 8.64 -9.69
N THR A 27 0.08 8.19 -8.72
CA THR A 27 0.65 6.83 -8.71
C THR A 27 -0.46 5.78 -8.59
N ALA A 28 -1.42 5.98 -7.67
CA ALA A 28 -2.57 5.11 -7.54
C ALA A 28 -3.40 5.06 -8.83
N ARG A 29 -3.65 6.21 -9.47
CA ARG A 29 -4.38 6.30 -10.74
C ARG A 29 -3.67 5.57 -11.88
N GLN A 30 -2.34 5.64 -11.96
CA GLN A 30 -1.55 4.92 -12.96
C GLN A 30 -1.72 3.40 -12.82
N GLU A 31 -1.74 2.91 -11.57
CA GLU A 31 -2.00 1.50 -11.24
C GLU A 31 -3.48 1.11 -11.35
N ARG A 32 -4.34 2.01 -11.86
CA ARG A 32 -5.81 1.86 -11.93
C ARG A 32 -6.43 1.55 -10.55
N GLY A 33 -5.83 2.09 -9.50
CA GLY A 33 -6.26 1.96 -8.13
C GLY A 33 -6.64 3.30 -7.49
N TYR A 34 -6.78 3.24 -6.17
CA TYR A 34 -7.11 4.39 -5.32
C TYR A 34 -6.07 4.56 -4.22
N LEU A 35 -5.75 5.81 -3.90
CA LEU A 35 -4.91 6.11 -2.75
C LEU A 35 -5.73 5.87 -1.48
N ILE A 36 -5.29 4.93 -0.64
CA ILE A 36 -5.96 4.63 0.63
C ILE A 36 -5.30 5.39 1.77
N ASP A 37 -3.98 5.55 1.68
CA ASP A 37 -3.21 6.24 2.69
C ASP A 37 -2.60 7.53 2.12
N PRO A 38 -2.94 8.72 2.66
CA PRO A 38 -2.29 9.96 2.26
C PRO A 38 -0.82 10.04 2.71
N ALA A 39 -0.37 9.17 3.62
CA ALA A 39 1.02 9.14 4.04
C ALA A 39 1.96 8.63 2.93
N THR A 40 3.19 9.17 2.92
CA THR A 40 4.27 8.68 2.07
C THR A 40 5.42 8.16 2.91
N TYR A 41 5.89 6.97 2.56
CA TYR A 41 6.91 6.24 3.28
C TYR A 41 8.27 6.39 2.60
N ARG A 42 9.32 6.45 3.40
CA ARG A 42 10.70 6.58 2.90
C ARG A 42 11.33 5.25 2.49
N SER A 43 10.75 4.14 2.95
CA SER A 43 11.19 2.78 2.65
C SER A 43 9.99 1.86 2.51
N TYR A 44 10.19 0.75 1.79
CA TYR A 44 9.18 -0.27 1.60
C TYR A 44 8.77 -0.92 2.94
N ASP A 45 9.73 -1.22 3.82
CA ASP A 45 9.44 -1.78 5.16
C ASP A 45 8.48 -0.89 5.96
N GLN A 46 8.67 0.42 5.92
CA GLN A 46 7.83 1.35 6.67
C GLN A 46 6.39 1.37 6.12
N ALA A 47 6.23 1.30 4.79
CA ALA A 47 4.92 1.15 4.16
C ALA A 47 4.29 -0.21 4.48
N ARG A 48 5.09 -1.26 4.56
CA ARG A 48 4.64 -2.62 4.90
C ARG A 48 4.14 -2.70 6.34
N GLU A 49 4.85 -2.11 7.29
CA GLU A 49 4.40 -2.01 8.68
C GLU A 49 3.07 -1.26 8.80
N ALA A 50 2.89 -0.18 8.03
CA ALA A 50 1.64 0.56 8.00
C ALA A 50 0.51 -0.25 7.32
N LEU A 51 0.80 -0.91 6.21
CA LEU A 51 -0.14 -1.82 5.53
C LEU A 51 -0.63 -2.92 6.47
N PHE A 52 0.29 -3.53 7.24
CA PHE A 52 -0.08 -4.55 8.23
C PHE A 52 -1.00 -4.02 9.33
N LYS A 53 -0.84 -2.75 9.74
CA LYS A 53 -1.74 -2.11 10.70
C LYS A 53 -3.11 -1.77 10.12
N MET A 54 -3.21 -1.62 8.79
CA MET A 54 -4.48 -1.36 8.10
C MET A 54 -5.28 -2.63 7.83
N LEU A 55 -4.60 -3.77 7.70
CA LEU A 55 -5.26 -5.06 7.61
C LEU A 55 -5.93 -5.37 8.96
N PRO A 56 -7.24 -5.69 9.00
CA PRO A 56 -7.85 -6.17 10.22
C PRO A 56 -7.10 -7.43 10.68
N GLU A 57 -6.92 -7.59 12.00
CA GLU A 57 -6.16 -8.69 12.66
C GLU A 57 -6.57 -10.12 12.25
N ASN A 58 -7.56 -10.28 11.35
CA ASN A 58 -8.10 -11.54 10.85
C ASN A 58 -7.58 -11.98 9.47
N ALA A 59 -6.60 -11.31 8.87
CA ALA A 59 -6.03 -11.73 7.58
C ALA A 59 -5.11 -12.98 7.65
N ASP A 60 -4.87 -13.54 8.84
CA ASP A 60 -3.84 -14.57 9.09
C ASP A 60 -4.35 -15.86 9.78
N GLN A 61 -5.59 -16.33 9.53
CA GLN A 61 -6.06 -17.59 10.17
C GLN A 61 -6.74 -18.65 9.27
N THR A 62 -6.87 -18.47 7.95
CA THR A 62 -7.63 -19.46 7.13
C THR A 62 -6.79 -20.40 6.25
N LEU A 63 -5.46 -20.37 6.32
CA LEU A 63 -4.60 -21.22 5.48
C LEU A 63 -3.81 -22.32 6.22
N LEU A 64 -4.10 -22.58 7.50
CA LEU A 64 -3.35 -23.59 8.27
C LEU A 64 -4.16 -24.74 8.89
N GLN A 65 -5.41 -24.97 8.46
CA GLN A 65 -6.13 -26.20 8.83
C GLN A 65 -6.76 -26.84 7.59
N ALA A 66 -5.98 -27.67 6.91
CA ALA A 66 -6.44 -28.71 5.98
C ALA A 66 -5.76 -30.02 6.35
#